data_AF-A0AAP0PP15-F1
#
_entry.id   AF-A0AAP0PP15-F1
#
_cell.length_a   1.000
_cell.length_b   1.000
_cell.length_c   1.000
_cell.angle_alpha   90.00
_cell.angle_beta   90.00
_cell.angle_gamma   90.00
#
_symmetry.space_group_name_H-M   'P 1'
#
loop_
_entity.id
_entity.type
_entity.pdbx_description
1 polymer ?
#
loop_
_entity_poly.entity_id
_entity_poly.type
_entity_poly.pdbx_seq_one_letter_code
_entity_poly.pdbx_strand_id
1 'polypeptide(L)'
;MVQAGFGEAEEEKVLSVDHRVVETNYGLSSPNPLLMVPLTLIKGANAKGAVCLDGTLPGYHLHPGFGSGANSWLIQLEGGGWCNSIRNYVYRKTTRRGSSKFIEKQIPFMGILSDKPEENP
;
A
#
# COMPACT_ATOMS: atom_id res chain seq x y z
N MET A 1 -8.66 67.94 25.33
CA MET A 1 -8.11 67.84 23.97
C MET A 1 -7.22 66.60 23.98
N VAL A 2 -7.49 65.45 23.38
CA VAL A 2 -8.56 64.94 22.51
C VAL A 2 -8.59 63.41 22.73
N GLN A 3 -9.80 62.86 22.74
CA GLN A 3 -10.15 61.43 22.66
C GLN A 3 -9.77 60.79 21.32
N ALA A 4 -9.71 59.45 21.33
CA ALA A 4 -9.91 58.53 20.19
C ALA A 4 -8.79 58.55 19.12
N GLY A 5 -8.50 57.46 18.42
CA GLY A 5 -9.18 56.18 18.34
C GLY A 5 -8.24 55.16 17.68
N PHE A 6 -8.48 53.89 18.01
CA PHE A 6 -7.97 52.75 17.26
C PHE A 6 -8.64 52.79 15.88
N GLY A 7 -7.84 52.90 14.81
CA GLY A 7 -8.28 52.87 13.41
C GLY A 7 -7.76 51.60 12.72
N GLU A 8 -8.63 51.04 11.90
CA GLU A 8 -8.63 49.71 11.26
C GLU A 8 -7.60 49.51 10.11
N ALA A 9 -7.52 48.24 9.67
CA ALA A 9 -7.11 47.67 8.36
C ALA A 9 -5.91 46.70 8.48
N GLU A 10 -5.90 45.45 8.01
CA GLU A 10 -6.86 44.58 7.33
C GLU A 10 -6.58 43.10 7.70
N GLU A 11 -7.57 42.27 7.41
CA GLU A 11 -7.74 40.83 7.68
C GLU A 11 -6.88 39.93 6.76
N GLU A 12 -6.01 39.08 7.34
CA GLU A 12 -5.57 37.85 6.68
C GLU A 12 -6.47 36.70 7.16
N LYS A 13 -7.40 36.30 6.30
CA LYS A 13 -8.44 35.31 6.55
C LYS A 13 -7.83 33.92 6.78
N VAL A 14 -7.63 33.56 8.04
CA VAL A 14 -7.46 32.17 8.48
C VAL A 14 -8.82 31.50 8.32
N LEU A 15 -8.98 30.66 7.29
CA LEU A 15 -10.20 29.88 7.11
C LEU A 15 -10.30 28.83 8.21
N SER A 16 -11.10 29.13 9.23
CA SER A 16 -11.55 28.20 10.25
C SER A 16 -12.44 27.13 9.60
N VAL A 17 -12.01 25.87 9.66
CA VAL A 17 -12.92 24.75 9.39
C VAL A 17 -13.69 24.47 10.68
N ASP A 18 -14.97 24.80 10.63
CA ASP A 18 -15.91 24.73 11.74
C ASP A 18 -16.28 23.28 12.09
N HIS A 19 -16.24 22.94 13.37
CA HIS A 19 -16.63 21.62 13.90
C HIS A 19 -18.16 21.49 13.88
N ARG A 20 -18.74 21.15 12.72
CA ARG A 20 -20.11 20.65 12.62
C ARG A 20 -20.09 19.36 11.80
N VAL A 21 -20.43 18.26 12.45
CA VAL A 21 -20.52 16.92 11.85
C VAL A 21 -21.59 16.95 10.76
N VAL A 22 -21.15 17.03 9.50
CA VAL A 22 -21.97 16.65 8.35
C VAL A 22 -21.57 15.21 8.02
N GLU A 23 -22.44 14.26 8.36
CA GLU A 23 -22.36 12.90 7.84
C GLU A 23 -22.58 12.95 6.32
N THR A 24 -21.50 13.21 5.58
CA THR A 24 -21.51 12.98 4.15
C THR A 24 -21.19 11.50 3.93
N ASN A 25 -22.25 10.71 3.72
CA ASN A 25 -22.19 9.40 3.09
C ASN A 25 -21.77 9.56 1.61
N TYR A 26 -20.62 10.18 1.35
CA TYR A 26 -19.90 9.96 0.10
C TYR A 26 -19.06 8.71 0.29
N GLY A 27 -19.74 7.57 0.20
CA GLY A 27 -19.09 6.37 -0.26
C GLY A 27 -18.50 6.67 -1.63
N LEU A 28 -17.23 7.06 -1.67
CA LEU A 28 -16.40 6.97 -2.87
C LEU A 28 -16.15 5.48 -3.14
N SER A 29 -17.21 4.73 -3.39
CA SER A 29 -17.10 3.46 -4.10
C SER A 29 -16.70 3.84 -5.51
N SER A 30 -15.41 3.70 -5.80
CA SER A 30 -14.95 3.60 -7.19
C SER A 30 -15.93 2.67 -7.92
N PRO A 31 -16.50 3.09 -9.07
CA PRO A 31 -17.51 2.30 -9.77
C PRO A 31 -17.01 0.89 -10.15
N ASN A 32 -15.70 0.67 -10.05
CA ASN A 32 -15.08 -0.66 -10.00
C ASN A 32 -14.03 -0.69 -8.87
N PRO A 33 -14.28 -1.38 -7.74
CA PRO A 33 -13.26 -1.53 -6.71
C PRO A 33 -12.05 -2.28 -7.28
N LEU A 34 -10.85 -1.92 -6.79
CA LEU A 34 -9.63 -2.66 -7.12
C LEU A 34 -9.63 -3.99 -6.35
N LEU A 35 -9.13 -5.04 -6.98
CA LEU A 35 -8.92 -6.32 -6.34
C LEU A 35 -7.75 -6.22 -5.35
N MET A 36 -8.06 -6.03 -4.06
CA MET A 36 -7.07 -5.97 -2.99
C MET A 36 -6.76 -7.38 -2.49
N VAL A 37 -5.52 -7.84 -2.73
CA VAL A 37 -5.11 -9.21 -2.39
C VAL A 37 -4.24 -9.17 -1.13
N PRO A 38 -4.52 -10.01 -0.11
CA PRO A 38 -3.77 -10.01 1.14
C PRO A 38 -2.45 -10.77 1.07
N LEU A 39 -1.51 -10.37 1.93
CA LEU A 39 -0.24 -11.07 2.14
C LEU A 39 -0.47 -12.37 2.93
N THR A 40 0.01 -13.48 2.38
CA THR A 40 0.09 -14.77 3.05
C THR A 40 1.54 -15.11 3.36
N LEU A 41 1.87 -15.29 4.65
CA LEU A 41 3.20 -15.73 5.07
C LEU A 41 3.35 -17.25 4.95
N ILE A 42 4.51 -17.69 4.46
CA ILE A 42 4.83 -19.12 4.32
C ILE A 42 5.25 -19.66 5.68
N LYS A 43 4.29 -20.25 6.41
CA LYS A 43 4.54 -20.88 7.71
C LYS A 43 5.52 -22.04 7.56
N GLY A 44 6.50 -22.11 8.46
CA GLY A 44 7.52 -23.16 8.47
C GLY A 44 8.65 -22.97 7.45
N ALA A 45 8.67 -21.87 6.67
CA ALA A 45 9.77 -21.59 5.73
C ALA A 45 11.14 -21.48 6.43
N ASN A 46 11.15 -20.94 7.66
CA ASN A 46 12.34 -20.86 8.51
C ASN A 46 12.96 -22.24 8.83
N ALA A 47 12.14 -23.28 8.99
CA ALA A 47 12.64 -24.64 9.23
C ALA A 47 13.42 -25.21 8.03
N LYS A 48 13.20 -24.64 6.84
CA LYS A 48 13.94 -24.96 5.60
C LYS A 48 15.04 -23.94 5.27
N GLY A 49 15.30 -22.98 6.17
CA GLY A 49 16.26 -21.89 5.94
C GLY A 49 15.78 -20.81 4.96
N ALA A 50 14.52 -20.84 4.53
CA ALA A 50 13.96 -19.83 3.61
C ALA A 50 13.45 -18.62 4.41
N VAL A 51 14.19 -17.52 4.36
CA VAL A 51 13.91 -16.28 5.09
C VAL A 51 14.22 -15.03 4.26
N CYS A 52 13.62 -13.90 4.61
CA CYS A 52 14.00 -12.58 4.11
C CYS A 52 15.37 -12.14 4.65
N LEU A 53 15.89 -11.00 4.16
CA LEU A 53 17.20 -10.45 4.57
C LEU A 53 17.30 -10.16 6.07
N ASP A 54 16.19 -9.86 6.74
CA ASP A 54 16.15 -9.65 8.19
C ASP A 54 15.80 -10.90 9.02
N GLY A 55 15.65 -12.06 8.37
CA GLY A 55 15.27 -13.33 9.01
C GLY A 55 13.76 -13.56 9.16
N THR A 56 12.91 -12.62 8.71
CA THR A 56 11.45 -12.83 8.73
C THR A 56 11.00 -13.84 7.69
N LEU A 57 9.76 -14.34 7.85
CA LEU A 57 9.20 -15.32 6.91
C LEU A 57 8.90 -14.65 5.56
N PRO A 58 9.19 -15.33 4.44
CA PRO A 58 8.73 -14.89 3.13
C PRO A 58 7.19 -15.03 3.02
N GLY A 59 6.61 -14.36 2.02
CA GLY A 59 5.18 -14.41 1.75
C GLY A 59 4.84 -14.11 0.29
N TYR A 60 3.58 -14.28 -0.04
CA TYR A 60 3.02 -14.03 -1.36
C TYR A 60 1.60 -13.45 -1.26
N HIS A 61 1.16 -12.79 -2.32
CA HIS A 61 -0.24 -12.39 -2.51
C HIS A 61 -0.85 -13.35 -3.54
N LEU A 62 -1.98 -13.97 -3.21
CA LEU A 62 -2.62 -14.97 -4.07
C LEU A 62 -4.11 -14.67 -4.24
N HIS A 63 -4.53 -14.57 -5.49
CA HIS A 63 -5.93 -14.55 -5.87
C HIS A 63 -6.25 -15.82 -6.67
N PRO A 64 -7.24 -16.64 -6.26
CA PRO A 64 -7.63 -17.82 -7.01
C PRO A 64 -8.19 -17.49 -8.39
N GLY A 65 -7.76 -18.24 -9.42
CA GLY A 65 -8.37 -18.15 -10.75
C GLY A 65 -9.79 -18.71 -10.78
N PHE A 66 -10.55 -18.35 -11.82
CA PHE A 66 -11.92 -18.80 -12.05
C PHE A 66 -12.13 -19.22 -13.51
N GLY A 67 -13.23 -19.93 -13.78
CA GLY A 67 -13.58 -20.38 -15.14
C GLY A 67 -12.47 -21.19 -15.80
N SER A 68 -12.07 -20.80 -17.01
CA SER A 68 -10.97 -21.42 -17.76
C SER A 68 -9.60 -21.21 -17.12
N GLY A 69 -9.43 -20.17 -16.29
CA GLY A 69 -8.20 -19.85 -15.58
C GLY A 69 -8.00 -20.60 -14.26
N ALA A 70 -8.97 -21.40 -13.81
CA ALA A 70 -8.92 -22.06 -12.49
C ALA A 70 -7.71 -23.01 -12.29
N ASN A 71 -7.18 -23.56 -13.38
CA ASN A 71 -6.01 -24.46 -13.37
C ASN A 71 -4.75 -23.83 -13.98
N SER A 72 -4.78 -22.53 -14.26
CA SER A 72 -3.66 -21.79 -14.82
C SER A 72 -2.99 -20.93 -13.75
N TRP A 73 -1.66 -20.91 -13.73
CA TRP A 73 -0.89 -20.16 -12.74
C TRP A 73 -0.09 -19.05 -13.40
N LEU A 74 -0.27 -17.82 -12.91
CA LEU A 74 0.58 -16.68 -13.23
C LEU A 74 1.41 -16.31 -11.99
N ILE A 75 2.74 -16.41 -12.11
CA ILE A 75 3.67 -16.11 -11.01
C ILE A 75 4.44 -14.85 -11.36
N GLN A 76 4.21 -13.78 -10.60
CA GLN A 76 4.94 -12.52 -10.73
C GLN A 76 5.96 -12.37 -9.61
N LEU A 77 7.23 -12.23 -9.98
CA LEU A 77 8.32 -11.98 -9.05
C LEU A 77 8.60 -10.48 -8.99
N GLU A 78 8.41 -9.87 -7.83
CA GLU A 78 8.68 -8.44 -7.66
C GLU A 78 10.18 -8.14 -7.86
N GLY A 79 10.49 -7.11 -8.64
CA GLY A 79 11.86 -6.67 -8.89
C GLY A 79 12.45 -5.79 -7.77
N GLY A 80 13.23 -4.77 -8.14
CA GLY A 80 13.78 -3.78 -7.21
C GLY A 80 15.27 -3.89 -6.90
N GLY A 81 16.04 -4.53 -7.78
CA GLY A 81 17.52 -4.58 -7.73
C GLY A 81 18.10 -5.41 -6.59
N TRP A 82 19.43 -5.43 -6.49
CA TRP A 82 20.19 -6.19 -5.48
C TRP A 82 21.06 -5.27 -4.60
N CYS A 83 21.48 -5.79 -3.44
CA CYS A 83 22.50 -5.17 -2.60
C CYS A 83 23.88 -5.72 -2.97
N ASN A 84 24.91 -4.85 -2.98
CA ASN A 84 26.29 -5.21 -3.33
C ASN A 84 27.33 -4.78 -2.26
N SER A 85 26.89 -4.29 -1.11
CA SER A 85 27.77 -3.90 0.00
C SER A 85 27.09 -4.17 1.33
N ILE A 86 27.87 -4.41 2.40
CA ILE A 86 27.35 -4.64 3.76
C ILE A 86 26.44 -3.48 4.19
N ARG A 87 26.83 -2.24 3.90
CA ARG A 87 26.02 -1.04 4.19
C ARG A 87 24.66 -1.11 3.50
N ASN A 88 24.61 -1.52 2.24
CA ASN A 88 23.36 -1.65 1.48
C ASN A 88 22.47 -2.77 2.04
N TYR A 89 23.04 -3.90 2.48
CA TYR A 89 22.27 -4.96 3.14
C TYR A 89 21.66 -4.50 4.46
N VAL A 90 22.47 -3.83 5.31
CA VAL A 90 22.04 -3.33 6.63
C VAL A 90 20.91 -2.32 6.50
N TYR A 91 20.97 -1.44 5.50
CA TYR A 91 19.88 -0.53 5.18
C TYR A 91 18.65 -1.27 4.63
N ARG A 92 18.85 -2.15 3.65
CA ARG A 92 17.74 -2.75 2.90
C ARG A 92 16.91 -3.72 3.75
N LYS A 93 17.51 -4.43 4.70
CA LYS A 93 16.77 -5.33 5.61
C LYS A 93 15.70 -4.61 6.44
N THR A 94 15.78 -3.29 6.60
CA THR A 94 14.78 -2.47 7.31
C THR A 94 13.74 -1.84 6.38
N THR A 95 13.57 -2.37 5.17
CA THR A 95 12.63 -1.86 4.15
C THR A 95 11.67 -2.96 3.69
N ARG A 96 10.62 -2.57 2.95
CA ARG A 96 9.63 -3.51 2.37
C ARG A 96 10.24 -4.61 1.50
N ARG A 97 11.41 -4.36 0.88
CA ARG A 97 12.13 -5.32 0.02
C ARG A 97 13.09 -6.25 0.79
N GLY A 98 13.29 -6.01 2.08
CA GLY A 98 14.22 -6.80 2.90
C GLY A 98 13.56 -7.53 4.07
N SER A 99 12.30 -7.22 4.39
CA SER A 99 11.58 -7.79 5.52
C SER A 99 10.08 -7.82 5.26
N SER A 100 9.44 -8.93 5.60
CA SER A 100 7.97 -9.05 5.53
C SER A 100 7.25 -8.27 6.64
N LYS A 101 7.97 -7.69 7.61
CA LYS A 101 7.38 -6.73 8.55
C LYS A 101 6.93 -5.46 7.83
N PHE A 102 7.71 -5.00 6.85
CA PHE A 102 7.52 -3.73 6.16
C PHE A 102 6.84 -3.84 4.80
N ILE A 103 6.54 -5.04 4.30
CA ILE A 103 5.75 -5.22 3.08
C ILE A 103 4.27 -4.90 3.33
N GLU A 104 3.63 -4.38 2.29
CA GLU A 104 2.22 -4.06 2.21
C GLU A 104 1.37 -5.30 2.55
N LYS A 105 0.44 -5.15 3.50
CA LYS A 105 -0.42 -6.25 3.96
C LYS A 105 -1.47 -6.64 2.93
N GLN A 106 -1.81 -5.70 2.04
CA GLN A 106 -2.61 -5.95 0.86
C GLN A 106 -2.06 -5.11 -0.29
N ILE A 107 -2.13 -5.63 -1.51
CA ILE A 107 -1.76 -4.89 -2.72
C ILE A 107 -2.90 -4.97 -3.74
N PRO A 108 -3.09 -3.91 -4.56
CA PRO A 108 -4.02 -3.99 -5.67
C PRO A 108 -3.41 -4.86 -6.77
N PHE A 109 -4.19 -5.82 -7.26
CA PHE A 109 -3.89 -6.55 -8.48
C PHE A 109 -4.42 -5.72 -9.67
N MET A 110 -3.52 -5.40 -10.60
CA MET A 110 -3.76 -4.49 -11.73
C MET A 110 -3.03 -5.00 -12.97
N GLY A 111 -3.41 -4.51 -14.16
CA GLY A 111 -2.79 -4.92 -15.42
C GLY A 111 -2.91 -6.43 -15.62
N ILE A 112 -1.80 -7.12 -15.92
CA ILE A 112 -1.81 -8.58 -16.14
C ILE A 112 -2.24 -9.40 -14.90
N LEU A 113 -2.20 -8.81 -13.70
CA LEU A 113 -2.68 -9.46 -12.47
C LEU A 113 -4.16 -9.18 -12.20
N SER A 114 -4.78 -8.26 -12.95
CA SER A 114 -6.18 -7.87 -12.78
C SER A 114 -7.13 -9.03 -13.11
N ASP A 115 -8.26 -9.05 -12.42
CA ASP A 115 -9.38 -9.96 -12.70
C ASP A 115 -10.40 -9.37 -13.69
N LYS A 116 -10.15 -8.15 -14.16
CA LYS A 116 -11.00 -7.44 -15.13
C LYS A 116 -10.57 -7.73 -16.56
N PRO A 117 -11.47 -8.23 -17.42
CA PRO A 117 -11.17 -8.48 -18.84
C PRO A 117 -10.69 -7.24 -19.60
N GLU A 118 -11.10 -6.03 -19.17
CA GLU A 118 -10.69 -4.78 -19.81
C GLU A 118 -9.21 -4.44 -19.55
N GLU A 119 -8.65 -4.92 -18.44
CA GLU A 119 -7.25 -4.71 -18.06
C GLU A 119 -6.37 -5.94 -18.38
N ASN A 120 -6.97 -7.13 -18.38
CA ASN A 120 -6.34 -8.44 -18.60
C ASN A 120 -7.21 -9.31 -19.54
N PRO A 121 -7.15 -9.08 -20.87
CA PRO A 121 -7.97 -9.78 -21.86
C PRO A 121 -7.72 -11.29 -21.98
#